data_AF-A0A543DP87-F1
#
_entry.id   AF-A0A543DP87-F1
#
_cell.length_a   1.000
_cell.length_b   1.000
_cell.length_c   1.000
_cell.angle_alpha   90.00
_cell.angle_beta   90.00
_cell.angle_gamma   90.00
#
_symmetry.space_group_name_H-M   'P 1'
#
loop_
_entity.id
_entity.type
_entity.pdbx_description
1 polymer ?
#
loop_
_entity_poly.entity_id
_entity_poly.type
_entity_poly.pdbx_seq_one_letter_code
_entity_poly.pdbx_strand_id
1 'polypeptide(L)' 'MPRKHLVFFTAADPRTDPGPTWSAYHFAEVAARAGLDAEVRLAGDAVRVAQPDGIADDDRGKELRAKVEAAAGGPFLVSL' A
#
# COMPACT_ATOMS: atom_id res chain seq x y z
N MET A 1 -27.83 0.46 -0.35
CA MET A 1 -26.97 -0.50 -1.08
C MET A 1 -25.73 -0.73 -0.24
N PRO A 2 -25.19 -1.97 -0.13
CA PRO A 2 -23.91 -2.17 0.54
C PRO A 2 -22.83 -1.31 -0.13
N ARG A 3 -21.99 -0.65 0.67
CA ARG A 3 -20.87 0.13 0.14
C ARG A 3 -19.96 -0.81 -0.64
N LYS A 4 -19.57 -0.42 -1.87
CA LYS A 4 -18.63 -1.20 -2.67
C LYS A 4 -17.26 -1.13 -1.99
N HIS A 5 -16.69 -2.29 -1.69
CA HIS A 5 -15.36 -2.43 -1.11
C HIS A 5 -14.34 -2.54 -2.25
N LEU A 6 -13.34 -1.64 -2.28
CA LEU A 6 -12.31 -1.59 -3.30
C LEU A 6 -11.00 -2.19 -2.78
N VAL A 7 -10.46 -3.16 -3.52
CA VAL A 7 -9.19 -3.80 -3.19
C VAL A 7 -8.13 -3.37 -4.21
N PHE A 8 -7.05 -2.76 -3.71
CA PHE A 8 -5.86 -2.43 -4.47
C PHE A 8 -4.79 -3.49 -4.18
N PHE A 9 -4.53 -4.33 -5.16
CA PHE A 9 -3.63 -5.47 -5.02
C PHE A 9 -2.23 -5.14 -5.51
N THR A 10 -1.21 -5.59 -4.78
CA THR A 10 0.18 -5.58 -5.24
C THR A 10 0.88 -6.88 -4.82
N ALA A 11 1.72 -7.39 -5.71
CA ALA A 11 2.57 -8.55 -5.46
C ALA A 11 4.05 -8.31 -5.80
N ALA A 12 4.39 -7.11 -6.29
CA ALA A 12 5.74 -6.78 -6.71
C ALA A 12 6.66 -6.61 -5.50
N ASP A 13 7.92 -7.00 -5.65
CA ASP A 13 8.95 -6.82 -4.63
C ASP A 13 9.29 -5.33 -4.47
N PRO A 14 8.96 -4.71 -3.31
CA PRO A 14 9.18 -3.30 -3.08
C PRO A 14 10.67 -2.93 -2.93
N ARG A 15 11.56 -3.92 -2.88
CA ARG A 15 13.01 -3.73 -2.91
C ARG A 15 13.56 -3.53 -4.31
N THR A 16 12.90 -4.06 -5.33
CA THR A 16 13.34 -3.95 -6.74
C THR A 16 12.50 -2.97 -7.54
N ASP A 17 11.19 -2.90 -7.28
CA ASP A 17 10.30 -1.89 -7.83
C ASP A 17 9.26 -1.47 -6.79
N PRO A 18 9.48 -0.34 -6.07
CA PRO A 18 8.51 0.16 -5.11
C PRO A 18 7.25 0.77 -5.74
N GLY A 19 7.24 1.01 -7.06
CA GLY A 19 6.18 1.72 -7.77
C GLY A 19 4.78 1.10 -7.67
N PRO A 20 4.62 -0.22 -7.91
CA PRO A 20 3.33 -0.88 -7.79
C PRO A 20 2.74 -0.80 -6.38
N THR A 21 3.55 -1.05 -5.36
CA THR A 21 3.12 -0.95 -3.95
C THR A 21 2.77 0.48 -3.57
N TRP A 22 3.58 1.47 -3.99
CA TRP A 22 3.27 2.88 -3.78
C TRP A 22 1.93 3.26 -4.41
N SER A 23 1.66 2.78 -5.62
CA SER A 23 0.42 3.07 -6.36
C SER A 23 -0.80 2.46 -5.66
N ALA A 24 -0.69 1.23 -5.15
CA ALA A 24 -1.75 0.59 -4.39
C ALA A 24 -2.12 1.41 -3.15
N TYR A 25 -1.13 1.84 -2.36
CA TYR A 25 -1.34 2.71 -1.19
C TYR A 25 -1.93 4.07 -1.59
N HIS A 26 -1.44 4.66 -2.67
CA HIS A 26 -1.96 5.95 -3.16
C HIS A 26 -3.44 5.87 -3.53
N PHE A 27 -3.84 4.87 -4.33
CA PHE A 27 -5.23 4.78 -4.75
C PHE A 27 -6.18 4.35 -3.63
N ALA A 28 -5.71 3.55 -2.68
CA ALA A 28 -6.47 3.24 -1.46
C ALA A 28 -6.72 4.51 -0.62
N GLU A 29 -5.71 5.37 -0.46
CA GLU A 29 -5.84 6.66 0.21
C GLU A 29 -6.85 7.57 -0.50
N VAL A 30 -6.76 7.68 -1.83
CA VAL A 30 -7.69 8.48 -2.65
C VAL A 30 -9.12 7.96 -2.52
N ALA A 31 -9.32 6.64 -2.61
CA ALA A 31 -10.63 6.02 -2.46
C ALA A 31 -11.22 6.27 -1.06
N ALA A 32 -10.43 6.09 -0.01
CA ALA A 32 -10.85 6.33 1.36
C ALA A 32 -11.24 7.81 1.59
N ARG A 33 -10.47 8.76 1.05
CA ARG A 33 -10.79 10.20 1.09
C ARG A 33 -12.05 10.56 0.31
N ALA A 34 -12.38 9.83 -0.75
CA ALA A 34 -13.64 9.95 -1.46
C ALA A 34 -14.82 9.30 -0.70
N GLY A 35 -14.59 8.82 0.53
CA GLY A 35 -15.62 8.18 1.34
C GLY A 35 -16.02 6.82 0.79
N LEU A 36 -15.11 6.08 0.15
CA LEU A 36 -15.28 4.68 -0.24
C LEU A 36 -14.62 3.76 0.78
N ASP A 37 -15.09 2.52 0.86
CA ASP A 37 -14.41 1.48 1.65
C ASP A 37 -13.27 0.89 0.80
N ALA A 38 -12.06 0.88 1.34
CA ALA A 38 -10.84 0.60 0.59
C ALA A 38 -9.85 -0.26 1.39
N GLU A 39 -9.09 -1.06 0.65
CA GLU A 39 -8.08 -1.96 1.18
C GLU A 39 -6.88 -2.07 0.24
N VAL A 40 -5.68 -2.11 0.79
CA VAL A 40 -4.49 -2.61 0.10
C VAL A 40 -4.28 -4.07 0.46
N ARG A 41 -4.27 -4.95 -0.54
CA ARG A 41 -3.94 -6.37 -0.35
C ARG A 41 -2.56 -6.68 -0.89
N LEU A 42 -1.69 -7.09 0.01
CA LEU A 42 -0.31 -7.46 -0.26
C LEU A 42 -0.23 -8.97 -0.51
N ALA A 43 0.53 -9.40 -1.50
CA ALA A 43 0.82 -10.82 -1.70
C ALA A 43 2.24 -11.02 -2.22
N GLY A 44 2.73 -12.26 -2.24
CA GLY A 44 4.06 -12.56 -2.77
C GLY A 44 5.15 -11.74 -2.09
N ASP A 45 6.05 -11.14 -2.87
CA ASP A 45 7.14 -10.32 -2.31
C ASP A 45 6.68 -8.97 -1.76
N ALA A 46 5.47 -8.50 -2.10
CA ALA A 46 4.95 -7.23 -1.56
C ALA A 46 4.77 -7.26 -0.04
N VAL A 47 4.61 -8.45 0.57
CA VAL A 47 4.51 -8.60 2.03
C VAL A 47 5.78 -8.13 2.75
N ARG A 48 6.92 -8.05 2.05
CA ARG A 48 8.19 -7.51 2.59
C ARG A 48 8.07 -6.05 3.01
N VAL A 49 7.04 -5.32 2.56
CA VAL A 49 6.79 -3.94 3.01
C VAL A 49 6.65 -3.80 4.53
N ALA A 50 6.29 -4.90 5.23
CA ALA A 50 6.19 -4.95 6.69
C ALA A 50 7.55 -5.19 7.40
N GLN A 51 8.64 -5.34 6.65
CA GLN A 51 9.98 -5.63 7.17
C GLN A 51 10.86 -4.37 7.13
N PRO A 52 11.74 -4.14 8.12
CA PRO A 52 12.59 -2.95 8.18
C PRO A 52 13.45 -2.69 6.94
N ASP A 53 13.89 -3.75 6.25
CA ASP A 53 14.77 -3.73 5.09
C ASP A 53 14.09 -4.24 3.80
N GLY A 54 12.76 -4.38 3.82
CA GLY A 54 11.99 -4.92 2.71
C GLY A 54 11.66 -3.92 1.60
N ILE A 55 11.91 -2.63 1.80
CA ILE A 55 11.72 -1.56 0.81
C ILE A 55 13.08 -1.06 0.33
N ALA A 56 13.19 -0.74 -0.97
CA ALA A 56 14.38 -0.18 -1.60
C ALA A 56 14.95 1.02 -0.82
N ASP A 57 16.28 1.14 -0.76
CA ASP A 57 16.94 2.27 -0.09
C ASP A 57 17.36 3.38 -1.06
N ASP A 58 16.40 3.79 -1.88
CA ASP A 58 16.50 4.93 -2.77
C ASP A 58 15.37 5.93 -2.49
N ASP A 59 15.28 7.00 -3.27
CA ASP A 59 14.27 8.04 -3.05
C ASP A 59 12.84 7.52 -3.27
N ARG A 60 12.63 6.60 -4.22
CA ARG A 60 11.32 5.98 -4.45
C ARG A 60 10.90 5.08 -3.28
N GLY A 61 11.86 4.37 -2.69
CA GLY A 61 11.65 3.56 -1.51
C GLY A 61 11.38 4.40 -0.26
N LYS A 62 12.05 5.54 -0.08
CA LYS A 62 11.72 6.51 1.00
C LYS A 62 10.29 7.01 0.89
N GLU A 63 9.83 7.35 -0.32
CA GLU A 63 8.45 7.76 -0.55
C GLU A 63 7.45 6.64 -0.22
N LEU A 64 7.76 5.40 -0.58
CA LEU A 64 6.94 4.25 -0.21
C LEU A 64 6.90 4.05 1.31
N ARG A 65 8.04 4.13 2.02
CA ARG A 65 8.07 4.04 3.49
C ARG A 65 7.18 5.09 4.15
N ALA A 66 7.28 6.34 3.71
CA ALA A 66 6.43 7.42 4.21
C ALA A 66 4.93 7.13 4.01
N LYS A 67 4.54 6.53 2.86
CA LYS A 67 3.16 6.10 2.62
C LYS A 67 2.72 4.96 3.54
N VAL A 68 3.58 3.97 3.75
CA VAL A 68 3.29 2.81 4.61
C VAL A 68 3.13 3.25 6.06
N GLU A 69 4.02 4.13 6.54
CA GLU A 69 3.94 4.75 7.86
C GLU A 69 2.65 5.57 8.03
N ALA A 70 2.29 6.38 7.02
CA ALA A 70 1.05 7.16 7.05
C ALA A 70 -0.22 6.29 7.00
N ALA A 71 -0.13 5.08 6.43
CA ALA A 71 -1.23 4.12 6.40
C ALA A 71 -1.42 3.39 7.73
N ALA A 72 -0.42 3.38 8.62
CA ALA A 72 -0.54 2.79 9.95
C ALA A 72 -1.54 3.62 10.78
N GLY A 73 -2.76 3.09 10.95
CA GLY A 73 -3.88 3.82 11.55
C GLY A 73 -4.61 4.77 10.59
N GLY A 74 -4.37 4.63 9.28
CA GLY A 74 -5.00 5.41 8.22
C GLY A 74 -6.44 4.99 7.90
N PRO A 75 -7.06 5.62 6.89
CA PRO A 75 -8.49 5.48 6.60
C PRO A 75 -8.84 4.26 5.71
N PHE A 76 -7.89 3.37 5.43
CA PHE A 76 -8.06 2.15 4.64
C PHE A 76 -7.35 0.98 5.31
N LEU A 77 -7.80 -0.24 5.01
CA LEU A 77 -7.21 -1.46 5.55
C LEU A 77 -5.97 -1.88 4.76
N VAL A 78 -5.04 -2.56 5.43
CA VAL A 78 -3.92 -3.25 4.79
C VAL A 78 -3.96 -4.71 5.22
N SER A 79 -3.93 -5.64 4.27
CA SER A 79 -3.94 -7.08 4.53
C SER A 79 -2.87 -7.84 3.74
N LEU A 80 -2.64 -9.08 4.18
CA LEU A 80 -1.74 -10.06 3.58
C LEU A 80 -2.53 -11.13 2.81
#